data_AF-W7N2M6-F1
#
_entry.id   AF-W7N2M6-F1
#
_cell.length_a   1.000
_cell.length_b   1.000
_cell.length_c   1.000
_cell.angle_alpha   90.00
_cell.angle_beta   90.00
_cell.angle_gamma   90.00
#
_symmetry.space_group_name_H-M   'P 1'
#
loop_
_entity.id
_entity.type
_entity.pdbx_description
1 polymer ?
#
loop_
_entity_poly.entity_id
_entity_poly.type
_entity_poly.pdbx_seq_one_letter_code
_entity_poly.pdbx_strand_id
1 'polypeptide(L)'
;MEIIPVSWSDQPKLIPNLRTRTFFITDHPLDEQILKDGLDNLIRNHWRKLGARIFPSHGNTRLEYHLPHVFPDDYELFKWSSVSAGYSYGETYELSKILHPGDGVAFLPNMETIDARLRPQDWPYERKDEPPSSPLLYVHLTKFSDGAVLAISLPHVFADQGGLANIVKAWLTVIDGKVPTQMTGYKDDVLGSEKLSDLEVKQNERVGRMRIRSKKDQALVIGRIVLDLLKDKKEESKLVFLPIEVVQNLREKARERLDGKHILAGEISNGDIITAIFTKLARIDTETKYDISLSSTINLRDRIPELQGERGEGYVHNAVHYATSNFTIKPSTEIDEIALQHRIAVTEALEESDIKAGVKTLRELAKANQVMLICEPHHKLYSSSNWSGSWQGIDFTKATPKSYDLSSHRKEMVVLGQSKTLKAPLRYRVAIMCRTSEGFWCDFAAPPKTMALAEKFFRWDPLLGILLAEMESYGTSEGRRAFKQCGHRIIPLPIVAILILGQ
;
A
#
# COMPACT_ATOMS: atom_id res chain seq x y z
N MET A 1 -5.83 21.82 28.21
CA MET A 1 -5.88 20.85 27.09
C MET A 1 -5.53 21.62 25.84
N GLU A 2 -4.64 21.10 25.01
CA GLU A 2 -4.37 21.62 23.68
C GLU A 2 -5.29 20.91 22.67
N ILE A 3 -6.02 21.68 21.86
CA ILE A 3 -6.90 21.17 20.82
C ILE A 3 -6.28 21.54 19.48
N ILE A 4 -5.92 20.52 18.69
CA ILE A 4 -5.27 20.69 17.38
C ILE A 4 -6.19 20.14 16.31
N PRO A 5 -6.68 20.95 15.36
CA PRO A 5 -7.58 20.45 14.34
C PRO A 5 -6.83 19.53 13.35
N VAL A 6 -7.41 18.39 13.02
CA VAL A 6 -6.82 17.44 12.05
C VAL A 6 -6.86 18.06 10.65
N SER A 7 -5.82 17.97 9.81
CA SER A 7 -5.85 18.58 8.46
C SER A 7 -7.00 18.04 7.60
N TRP A 8 -7.48 18.84 6.65
CA TRP A 8 -8.43 18.36 5.64
C TRP A 8 -7.81 17.30 4.74
N SER A 9 -6.49 17.39 4.49
CA SER A 9 -5.76 16.40 3.69
C SER A 9 -5.72 15.02 4.35
N ASP A 10 -5.90 14.95 5.67
CA ASP A 10 -5.92 13.72 6.46
C ASP A 10 -7.32 13.09 6.60
N GLN A 11 -8.37 13.78 6.14
CA GLN A 11 -9.75 13.37 6.40
C GLN A 11 -10.64 13.23 5.15
N PRO A 12 -10.14 12.87 3.96
CA PRO A 12 -11.04 12.50 2.88
C PRO A 12 -11.90 11.32 3.33
N LYS A 13 -13.17 11.30 2.90
CA LYS A 13 -14.16 10.33 3.37
C LYS A 13 -13.63 8.89 3.29
N LEU A 14 -13.91 8.12 4.35
CA LEU A 14 -13.38 6.79 4.71
C LEU A 14 -12.12 6.81 5.59
N ILE A 15 -11.12 7.67 5.31
CA ILE A 15 -9.86 7.72 6.08
C ILE A 15 -10.08 7.93 7.60
N PRO A 16 -11.00 8.81 8.05
CA PRO A 16 -11.28 9.01 9.48
C PRO A 16 -11.63 7.75 10.27
N ASN A 17 -12.13 6.69 9.62
CA ASN A 17 -12.51 5.44 10.26
C ASN A 17 -11.43 4.34 10.17
N LEU A 18 -10.39 4.53 9.35
CA LEU A 18 -9.39 3.50 9.13
C LEU A 18 -8.35 3.48 10.25
N ARG A 19 -8.01 2.26 10.70
CA ARG A 19 -6.73 1.99 11.35
C ARG A 19 -5.85 1.21 10.38
N THR A 20 -4.67 1.74 10.11
CA THR A 20 -3.59 1.02 9.46
C THR A 20 -3.05 0.00 10.44
N ARG A 21 -2.84 -1.24 10.00
CA ARG A 21 -2.09 -2.26 10.72
C ARG A 21 -0.89 -2.68 9.91
N THR A 22 0.29 -2.60 10.51
CA THR A 22 1.56 -2.90 9.86
C THR A 22 2.35 -3.86 10.74
N PHE A 23 2.90 -4.90 10.13
CA PHE A 23 3.67 -5.97 10.77
C PHE A 23 5.09 -5.92 10.23
N PHE A 24 6.05 -5.58 11.10
CA PHE A 24 7.47 -5.63 10.80
C PHE A 24 8.00 -6.98 11.28
N ILE A 25 8.38 -7.84 10.34
CA ILE A 25 8.85 -9.20 10.59
C ILE A 25 10.36 -9.22 10.44
N THR A 26 11.06 -9.53 11.52
CA THR A 26 12.53 -9.51 11.64
C THR A 26 13.08 -10.90 11.87
N ASP A 27 14.28 -11.17 11.34
CA ASP A 27 15.02 -12.42 11.51
C ASP A 27 15.90 -12.46 12.79
N HIS A 28 15.73 -11.46 13.64
CA HIS A 28 16.47 -11.27 14.88
C HIS A 28 15.51 -10.89 16.02
N PRO A 29 15.88 -11.18 17.28
CA PRO A 29 15.05 -10.83 18.42
C PRO A 29 15.04 -9.32 18.64
N LEU A 30 13.90 -8.81 19.15
CA LEU A 30 13.77 -7.43 19.60
C LEU A 30 13.61 -7.37 21.12
N ASP A 31 14.29 -6.40 21.74
CA ASP A 31 14.20 -6.14 23.16
C ASP A 31 12.99 -5.26 23.48
N GLU A 32 12.08 -5.82 24.28
CA GLU A 32 10.82 -5.15 24.64
C GLU A 32 11.04 -3.86 25.42
N GLN A 33 11.99 -3.83 26.34
CA GLN A 33 12.18 -2.69 27.23
C GLN A 33 12.83 -1.54 26.46
N ILE A 34 13.83 -1.84 25.62
CA ILE A 34 14.45 -0.85 24.72
C ILE A 34 13.39 -0.21 23.82
N LEU A 35 12.52 -1.01 23.21
CA LEU A 35 11.44 -0.51 22.37
C LEU A 35 10.47 0.38 23.17
N LYS A 36 9.94 -0.12 24.30
CA LYS A 36 9.01 0.64 25.15
C LYS A 36 9.58 1.98 25.60
N ASP A 37 10.79 1.98 26.16
CA ASP A 37 11.42 3.18 26.70
C ASP A 37 11.76 4.17 25.59
N GLY A 38 12.20 3.67 24.43
CA GLY A 38 12.42 4.50 23.25
C GLY A 38 11.15 5.19 22.76
N LEU A 39 10.01 4.50 22.79
CA LEU A 39 8.74 5.06 22.32
C LEU A 39 8.16 6.06 23.33
N ASP A 40 8.24 5.74 24.62
CA ASP A 40 7.88 6.66 25.69
C ASP A 40 8.70 7.95 25.60
N ASN A 41 10.02 7.84 25.45
CA ASN A 41 10.91 8.98 25.30
C ASN A 41 10.61 9.79 24.02
N LEU A 42 10.39 9.13 22.87
CA LEU A 42 9.98 9.80 21.64
C LEU A 42 8.73 10.64 21.87
N ILE A 43 7.69 10.07 22.50
CA ILE A 43 6.42 10.77 22.68
C ILE A 43 6.55 11.90 23.71
N ARG A 44 7.16 11.65 24.87
CA ARG A 44 7.23 12.66 25.95
C ARG A 44 8.11 13.85 25.57
N ASN A 45 9.26 13.58 24.95
CA ASN A 45 10.33 14.57 24.84
C ASN A 45 10.53 15.13 23.43
N HIS A 46 9.97 14.49 22.40
CA HIS A 46 10.18 14.92 21.02
C HIS A 46 8.85 15.16 20.28
N TRP A 47 8.00 14.14 20.17
CA TRP A 47 6.83 14.11 19.28
C TRP A 47 5.53 13.92 20.07
N ARG A 48 5.24 14.85 20.97
CA ARG A 48 4.09 14.79 21.91
C ARG A 48 2.74 14.56 21.26
N LYS A 49 2.54 15.00 20.01
CA LYS A 49 1.29 14.80 19.26
C LYS A 49 0.92 13.32 19.10
N LEU A 50 1.89 12.40 19.14
CA LEU A 50 1.65 10.95 19.16
C LEU A 50 0.90 10.47 20.41
N GLY A 51 1.01 11.20 21.52
CA GLY A 51 0.26 10.93 22.74
C GLY A 51 -1.15 11.53 22.73
N ALA A 52 -1.60 12.16 21.66
CA ALA A 52 -2.93 12.77 21.60
C ALA A 52 -4.06 11.73 21.54
N ARG A 53 -5.29 12.21 21.64
CA ARG A 53 -6.54 11.47 21.41
C ARG A 53 -7.34 12.11 20.30
N ILE A 54 -8.06 11.34 19.50
CA ILE A 54 -8.87 11.90 18.41
C ILE A 54 -10.34 11.99 18.83
N PHE A 55 -10.94 13.17 18.69
CA PHE A 55 -12.35 13.42 18.95
C PHE A 55 -13.03 14.08 17.74
N PRO A 56 -14.35 13.89 17.57
CA PRO A 56 -15.15 14.76 16.72
C PRO A 56 -15.15 16.19 17.24
N SER A 57 -15.02 17.16 16.34
CA SER A 57 -15.15 18.59 16.66
C SER A 57 -16.57 18.94 17.12
N HIS A 58 -16.70 19.89 18.04
CA HIS A 58 -18.01 20.44 18.43
C HIS A 58 -18.56 21.35 17.31
N GLY A 59 -19.55 20.86 16.56
CA GLY A 59 -20.28 21.65 15.57
C GLY A 59 -19.76 21.59 14.13
N ASN A 60 -18.75 20.77 13.84
CA ASN A 60 -18.27 20.47 12.49
C ASN A 60 -18.11 18.96 12.28
N THR A 61 -17.99 18.50 11.05
CA THR A 61 -17.67 17.10 10.69
C THR A 61 -16.17 16.77 10.82
N ARG A 62 -15.35 17.75 11.18
CA ARG A 62 -13.89 17.63 11.30
C ARG A 62 -13.50 16.93 12.61
N LEU A 63 -12.39 16.18 12.58
CA LEU A 63 -11.76 15.62 13.76
C LEU A 63 -10.73 16.59 14.38
N GLU A 64 -10.49 16.41 15.67
CA GLU A 64 -9.53 17.18 16.46
C GLU A 64 -8.65 16.23 17.28
N TYR A 65 -7.38 16.59 17.46
CA TYR A 65 -6.48 15.98 18.42
C TYR A 65 -6.60 16.72 19.75
N HIS A 66 -6.90 16.00 20.82
CA HIS A 66 -6.87 16.50 22.19
C HIS A 66 -5.59 16.01 22.85
N LEU A 67 -4.73 16.94 23.24
CA LEU A 67 -3.42 16.68 23.85
C LEU A 67 -3.31 17.38 25.20
N PRO A 68 -3.05 16.67 26.31
CA PRO A 68 -2.87 17.33 27.60
C PRO A 68 -1.56 18.14 27.63
N HIS A 69 -1.58 19.29 28.33
CA HIS A 69 -0.40 20.16 28.44
C HIS A 69 0.78 19.47 29.15
N VAL A 70 0.46 18.58 30.08
CA VAL A 70 1.40 17.68 30.75
C VAL A 70 0.73 16.31 30.75
N PHE A 71 1.47 15.25 30.42
CA PHE A 71 0.95 13.89 30.53
C PHE A 71 0.88 13.51 32.01
N PRO A 72 -0.31 13.18 32.55
CA PRO A 72 -0.40 12.56 33.87
C PRO A 72 0.47 11.29 33.97
N ASP A 73 0.85 10.90 35.19
CA ASP A 73 1.69 9.73 35.43
C ASP A 73 1.01 8.43 34.96
N ASP A 74 -0.32 8.34 35.10
CA ASP A 74 -1.16 7.22 34.67
C ASP A 74 -1.66 7.34 33.22
N TYR A 75 -1.19 8.34 32.47
CA TYR A 75 -1.63 8.57 31.09
C TYR A 75 -1.03 7.53 30.15
N GLU A 76 -1.88 6.70 29.56
CA GLU A 76 -1.47 5.72 28.55
C GLU A 76 -1.03 6.43 27.25
N LEU A 77 0.27 6.64 27.04
CA LEU A 77 0.76 7.28 25.80
C LEU A 77 0.48 6.44 24.56
N PHE A 78 0.63 5.12 24.70
CA PHE A 78 0.41 4.11 23.68
C PHE A 78 -0.01 2.81 24.36
N LYS A 79 -0.82 2.00 23.68
CA LYS A 79 -1.16 0.67 24.17
C LYS A 79 -0.04 -0.29 23.81
N TRP A 80 0.48 -1.03 24.79
CA TRP A 80 1.50 -2.05 24.57
C TRP A 80 1.03 -3.44 25.00
N SER A 81 1.37 -4.46 24.23
CA SER A 81 1.34 -5.85 24.70
C SER A 81 2.50 -6.66 24.10
N SER A 82 2.85 -7.78 24.72
CA SER A 82 3.85 -8.70 24.17
C SER A 82 3.50 -10.15 24.49
N VAL A 83 4.02 -11.07 23.70
CA VAL A 83 3.90 -12.52 23.93
C VAL A 83 5.13 -13.24 23.42
N SER A 84 5.51 -14.33 24.10
CA SER A 84 6.47 -15.29 23.55
C SER A 84 5.70 -16.41 22.88
N ALA A 85 5.91 -16.61 21.59
CA ALA A 85 5.20 -17.59 20.79
C ALA A 85 5.49 -19.03 21.27
N GLY A 86 6.73 -19.28 21.69
CA GLY A 86 7.20 -20.62 22.08
C GLY A 86 7.53 -21.53 20.89
N TYR A 87 7.55 -20.98 19.67
CA TYR A 87 7.86 -21.66 18.41
C TYR A 87 8.56 -20.69 17.44
N SER A 88 9.17 -21.24 16.39
CA SER A 88 9.84 -20.55 15.28
C SER A 88 8.88 -20.18 14.15
N TYR A 89 9.27 -19.29 13.24
CA TYR A 89 8.46 -19.02 12.05
C TYR A 89 8.18 -20.28 11.21
N GLY A 90 9.19 -21.15 11.10
CA GLY A 90 9.13 -22.40 10.32
C GLY A 90 8.08 -23.40 10.80
N GLU A 91 7.64 -23.30 12.05
CA GLU A 91 6.62 -24.19 12.63
C GLU A 91 5.18 -23.84 12.23
N THR A 92 4.98 -22.70 11.55
CA THR A 92 3.66 -22.34 10.99
C THR A 92 3.74 -22.21 9.47
N TYR A 93 2.77 -22.80 8.77
CA TYR A 93 2.71 -22.72 7.31
C TYR A 93 2.69 -21.27 6.82
N GLU A 94 1.96 -20.40 7.53
CA GLU A 94 1.77 -19.00 7.16
C GLU A 94 3.05 -18.18 7.21
N LEU A 95 3.77 -18.22 8.33
CA LEU A 95 4.98 -17.41 8.51
C LEU A 95 6.16 -18.00 7.74
N SER A 96 6.29 -19.34 7.72
CA SER A 96 7.28 -20.05 6.90
C SER A 96 7.19 -19.65 5.43
N LYS A 97 5.97 -19.64 4.85
CA LYS A 97 5.77 -19.27 3.44
C LYS A 97 6.00 -17.79 3.14
N ILE A 98 5.81 -16.92 4.12
CA ILE A 98 6.09 -15.49 3.95
C ILE A 98 7.59 -15.22 3.91
N LEU A 99 8.34 -15.87 4.78
CA LEU A 99 9.80 -15.67 4.89
C LEU A 99 10.59 -16.49 3.86
N HIS A 100 10.02 -17.60 3.38
CA HIS A 100 10.63 -18.48 2.39
C HIS A 100 9.62 -18.80 1.27
N PRO A 101 9.28 -17.80 0.43
CA PRO A 101 8.26 -17.95 -0.61
C PRO A 101 8.70 -18.82 -1.80
N GLY A 102 10.01 -19.10 -1.92
CA GLY A 102 10.62 -19.88 -3.02
C GLY A 102 11.12 -18.98 -4.17
N ASP A 103 11.55 -19.62 -5.26
CA ASP A 103 12.27 -18.92 -6.36
C ASP A 103 11.34 -18.29 -7.41
N GLY A 104 10.05 -18.62 -7.37
CA GLY A 104 9.05 -18.18 -8.36
C GLY A 104 7.97 -17.29 -7.76
N VAL A 105 7.09 -16.78 -8.62
CA VAL A 105 5.88 -16.09 -8.17
C VAL A 105 5.02 -17.05 -7.36
N ALA A 106 4.66 -16.64 -6.15
CA ALA A 106 3.97 -17.50 -5.20
C ALA A 106 2.71 -16.82 -4.62
N PHE A 107 1.62 -17.59 -4.56
CA PHE A 107 0.46 -17.23 -3.74
C PHE A 107 0.64 -17.77 -2.33
N LEU A 108 0.63 -16.84 -1.40
CA LEU A 108 0.83 -17.06 0.02
C LEU A 108 -0.51 -16.87 0.77
N PRO A 109 -0.58 -17.28 2.04
CA PRO A 109 -1.74 -16.99 2.89
C PRO A 109 -2.07 -15.50 2.87
N ASN A 110 -3.36 -15.20 2.81
CA ASN A 110 -3.81 -13.83 2.61
C ASN A 110 -3.59 -12.98 3.85
N MET A 111 -3.63 -11.66 3.66
CA MET A 111 -3.40 -10.72 4.75
C MET A 111 -4.42 -10.82 5.89
N GLU A 112 -5.62 -11.38 5.69
CA GLU A 112 -6.59 -11.59 6.77
C GLU A 112 -6.16 -12.74 7.69
N THR A 113 -5.61 -13.82 7.13
CA THR A 113 -4.99 -14.91 7.89
C THR A 113 -3.79 -14.41 8.68
N ILE A 114 -2.92 -13.60 8.06
CA ILE A 114 -1.73 -13.05 8.72
C ILE A 114 -2.11 -12.08 9.83
N ASP A 115 -3.05 -11.17 9.56
CA ASP A 115 -3.56 -10.23 10.55
C ASP A 115 -4.15 -10.97 11.76
N ALA A 116 -5.00 -11.98 11.55
CA ALA A 116 -5.60 -12.75 12.64
C ALA A 116 -4.57 -13.49 13.50
N ARG A 117 -3.40 -13.84 12.94
CA ARG A 117 -2.32 -14.51 13.67
C ARG A 117 -1.45 -13.54 14.47
N LEU A 118 -1.15 -12.36 13.90
CA LEU A 118 -0.16 -11.44 14.44
C LEU A 118 -0.76 -10.26 15.22
N ARG A 119 -2.05 -9.97 15.04
CA ARG A 119 -2.75 -8.91 15.78
C ARG A 119 -3.35 -9.46 17.07
N PRO A 120 -3.21 -8.75 18.21
CA PRO A 120 -3.99 -9.04 19.41
C PRO A 120 -5.50 -8.96 19.17
N GLN A 121 -6.25 -9.95 19.67
CA GLN A 121 -7.69 -10.06 19.40
C GLN A 121 -8.51 -8.86 19.92
N ASP A 122 -8.03 -8.18 20.95
CA ASP A 122 -8.66 -7.02 21.59
C ASP A 122 -8.39 -5.69 20.87
N TRP A 123 -7.58 -5.68 19.81
CA TRP A 123 -7.34 -4.48 19.02
C TRP A 123 -8.57 -4.13 18.17
N PRO A 124 -9.01 -2.85 18.17
CA PRO A 124 -10.07 -2.40 17.28
C PRO A 124 -9.59 -2.50 15.84
N TYR A 125 -10.46 -3.01 14.96
CA TYR A 125 -10.16 -3.11 13.54
C TYR A 125 -10.36 -1.75 12.84
N GLU A 126 -11.38 -1.00 13.25
CA GLU A 126 -11.72 0.34 12.75
C GLU A 126 -11.85 1.33 13.91
N ARG A 127 -11.78 2.62 13.60
CA ARG A 127 -11.83 3.66 14.64
C ARG A 127 -13.18 3.75 15.34
N LYS A 128 -14.27 3.49 14.62
CA LYS A 128 -15.61 3.46 15.24
C LYS A 128 -15.75 2.39 16.34
N ASP A 129 -14.86 1.39 16.34
CA ASP A 129 -14.85 0.29 17.30
C ASP A 129 -13.85 0.56 18.45
N GLU A 130 -13.19 1.73 18.46
CA GLU A 130 -12.25 2.14 19.51
C GLU A 130 -12.99 2.38 20.83
N PRO A 131 -12.43 1.94 21.97
CA PRO A 131 -12.84 2.42 23.27
C PRO A 131 -12.77 3.96 23.36
N PRO A 132 -13.59 4.61 24.20
CA PRO A 132 -13.47 6.04 24.46
C PRO A 132 -12.05 6.43 24.88
N SER A 133 -11.54 7.54 24.35
CA SER A 133 -10.19 8.05 24.66
C SER A 133 -9.05 7.05 24.36
N SER A 134 -9.18 6.24 23.31
CA SER A 134 -8.12 5.31 22.86
C SER A 134 -6.84 6.04 22.41
N PRO A 135 -5.64 5.54 22.76
CA PRO A 135 -4.39 6.12 22.27
C PRO A 135 -4.25 5.97 20.74
N LEU A 136 -3.43 6.81 20.13
CA LEU A 136 -3.16 6.71 18.69
C LEU A 136 -2.46 5.38 18.36
N LEU A 137 -1.38 5.08 19.08
CA LEU A 137 -0.51 3.95 18.80
C LEU A 137 -0.88 2.73 19.65
N TYR A 138 -1.03 1.60 18.96
CA TYR A 138 -1.14 0.28 19.56
C TYR A 138 0.05 -0.52 19.03
N VAL A 139 0.86 -1.06 19.94
CA VAL A 139 2.10 -1.78 19.60
C VAL A 139 2.06 -3.15 20.26
N HIS A 140 2.35 -4.18 19.47
CA HIS A 140 2.41 -5.55 19.96
C HIS A 140 3.69 -6.23 19.50
N LEU A 141 4.41 -6.86 20.45
CA LEU A 141 5.62 -7.61 20.17
C LEU A 141 5.40 -9.11 20.35
N THR A 142 5.49 -9.86 19.26
CA THR A 142 5.50 -11.33 19.29
C THR A 142 6.93 -11.83 19.13
N LYS A 143 7.44 -12.54 20.14
CA LYS A 143 8.80 -13.09 20.17
C LYS A 143 8.78 -14.55 19.71
N PHE A 144 9.48 -14.86 18.62
CA PHE A 144 9.69 -16.22 18.12
C PHE A 144 11.09 -16.70 18.53
N SER A 145 11.37 -18.00 18.39
CA SER A 145 12.71 -18.53 18.69
C SER A 145 13.78 -18.11 17.68
N ASP A 146 13.37 -17.72 16.47
CA ASP A 146 14.20 -17.35 15.32
C ASP A 146 13.96 -15.91 14.83
N GLY A 147 13.28 -15.07 15.62
CA GLY A 147 13.07 -13.66 15.29
C GLY A 147 11.94 -12.99 16.09
N ALA A 148 11.44 -11.87 15.58
CA ALA A 148 10.33 -11.14 16.21
C ALA A 148 9.43 -10.44 15.19
N VAL A 149 8.15 -10.32 15.56
CA VAL A 149 7.18 -9.49 14.86
C VAL A 149 6.78 -8.32 15.72
N LEU A 150 6.98 -7.11 15.20
CA LEU A 150 6.44 -5.88 15.77
C LEU A 150 5.21 -5.45 14.98
N ALA A 151 4.03 -5.62 15.56
CA ALA A 151 2.79 -5.12 15.01
C ALA A 151 2.53 -3.69 15.51
N ILE A 152 2.14 -2.80 14.60
CA ILE A 152 1.73 -1.43 14.91
C ILE A 152 0.36 -1.18 14.30
N SER A 153 -0.57 -0.65 15.10
CA SER A 153 -1.87 -0.17 14.65
C SER A 153 -2.00 1.33 14.93
N LEU A 154 -2.37 2.10 13.91
CA LEU A 154 -2.41 3.56 13.95
C LEU A 154 -3.60 4.09 13.12
N PRO A 155 -4.37 5.08 13.61
CA PRO A 155 -5.34 5.84 12.81
C PRO A 155 -4.74 6.36 11.52
N HIS A 156 -5.31 5.99 10.37
CA HIS A 156 -4.81 6.48 9.08
C HIS A 156 -4.98 7.99 8.91
N VAL A 157 -5.92 8.58 9.64
CA VAL A 157 -6.06 10.04 9.77
C VAL A 157 -4.86 10.70 10.46
N PHE A 158 -4.02 9.95 11.18
CA PHE A 158 -2.78 10.48 11.75
C PHE A 158 -1.60 10.37 10.78
N ALA A 159 -1.46 9.24 10.08
CA ALA A 159 -0.35 9.01 9.16
C ALA A 159 -0.70 8.06 8.02
N ASP A 160 -0.09 8.31 6.86
CA ASP A 160 0.08 7.33 5.79
C ASP A 160 1.27 6.38 6.11
N GLN A 161 1.59 5.44 5.20
CA GLN A 161 2.73 4.52 5.43
C GLN A 161 4.09 5.24 5.48
N GLY A 162 4.28 6.31 4.72
CA GLY A 162 5.50 7.12 4.78
C GLY A 162 5.63 7.82 6.14
N GLY A 163 4.52 8.30 6.68
CA GLY A 163 4.44 8.88 8.00
C GLY A 163 4.69 7.87 9.11
N LEU A 164 4.13 6.66 9.00
CA LEU A 164 4.46 5.56 9.91
C LEU A 164 5.95 5.21 9.86
N ALA A 165 6.54 5.18 8.67
CA ALA A 165 7.99 4.96 8.53
C ALA A 165 8.79 6.06 9.23
N ASN A 166 8.39 7.34 9.11
CA ASN A 166 9.04 8.44 9.82
C ASN A 166 8.92 8.29 11.35
N ILE A 167 7.78 7.82 11.87
CA ILE A 167 7.61 7.48 13.29
C ILE A 167 8.59 6.41 13.73
N VAL A 168 8.69 5.31 12.97
CA VAL A 168 9.62 4.21 13.31
C VAL A 168 11.07 4.67 13.22
N LYS A 169 11.45 5.47 12.22
CA LYS A 169 12.81 6.03 12.10
C LYS A 169 13.16 6.92 13.28
N ALA A 170 12.29 7.85 13.65
CA ALA A 170 12.52 8.73 14.80
C ALA A 170 12.60 7.94 16.11
N TRP A 171 11.75 6.92 16.27
CA TRP A 171 11.80 6.01 17.42
C TRP A 171 13.15 5.28 17.52
N LEU A 172 13.63 4.71 16.41
CA LEU A 172 14.92 4.05 16.37
C LEU A 172 16.10 5.02 16.54
N THR A 173 15.98 6.28 16.14
CA THR A 173 16.98 7.33 16.41
C THR A 173 17.05 7.65 17.91
N VAL A 174 15.91 7.70 18.59
CA VAL A 174 15.85 7.88 20.05
C VAL A 174 16.48 6.69 20.78
N ILE A 175 16.20 5.46 20.32
CA ILE A 175 16.82 4.24 20.86
C ILE A 175 18.36 4.27 20.73
N ASP A 176 18.86 4.84 19.62
CA ASP A 176 20.28 5.05 19.36
C ASP A 176 20.91 6.20 20.18
N GLY A 177 20.17 6.77 21.14
CA GLY A 177 20.62 7.86 22.00
C GLY A 177 20.77 9.21 21.28
N LYS A 178 20.17 9.35 20.09
CA LYS A 178 20.25 10.56 19.25
C LYS A 178 18.93 11.33 19.30
N VAL A 179 19.01 12.63 19.02
CA VAL A 179 17.83 13.49 18.89
C VAL A 179 17.21 13.27 17.52
N PRO A 180 15.92 12.87 17.41
CA PRO A 180 15.25 12.76 16.13
C PRO A 180 14.94 14.15 15.54
N THR A 181 14.74 14.19 14.23
CA THR A 181 14.27 15.39 13.53
C THR A 181 12.99 15.94 14.17
N GLN A 182 12.85 17.26 14.22
CA GLN A 182 11.68 17.89 14.81
C GLN A 182 10.40 17.57 14.03
N MET A 183 9.28 17.42 14.75
CA MET A 183 8.00 17.12 14.14
C MET A 183 7.51 18.30 13.30
N THR A 184 7.41 18.12 11.99
CA THR A 184 6.85 19.09 11.05
C THR A 184 5.34 18.93 10.97
N GLY A 185 4.59 20.03 10.92
CA GLY A 185 3.12 20.00 10.92
C GLY A 185 2.49 19.70 12.28
N TYR A 186 3.18 20.04 13.38
CA TYR A 186 2.68 19.85 14.73
C TYR A 186 1.32 20.56 14.94
N LYS A 187 1.26 21.87 14.68
CA LYS A 187 0.02 22.66 14.62
C LYS A 187 -0.36 23.10 13.21
N ASP A 188 0.64 23.23 12.34
CA ASP A 188 0.49 23.86 11.04
C ASP A 188 -0.12 22.90 10.02
N ASP A 189 -1.05 23.40 9.22
CA ASP A 189 -1.59 22.68 8.06
C ASP A 189 -0.65 22.85 6.86
N VAL A 190 0.45 22.09 6.83
CA VAL A 190 1.51 22.20 5.82
C VAL A 190 0.96 22.10 4.39
N LEU A 191 0.10 21.11 4.13
CA LEU A 191 -0.55 20.90 2.83
C LEU A 191 -1.74 21.84 2.58
N GLY A 192 -2.12 22.63 3.59
CA GLY A 192 -3.09 23.70 3.48
C GLY A 192 -2.48 25.08 3.30
N SER A 193 -1.16 25.18 3.16
CA SER A 193 -0.48 26.46 2.93
C SER A 193 -0.95 27.14 1.64
N GLU A 194 -0.89 28.48 1.59
CA GLU A 194 -1.27 29.26 0.41
C GLU A 194 -0.50 28.81 -0.84
N LYS A 195 0.81 28.52 -0.68
CA LYS A 195 1.68 28.04 -1.77
C LYS A 195 1.17 26.78 -2.47
N LEU A 196 0.51 25.88 -1.75
CA LEU A 196 0.01 24.62 -2.27
C LEU A 196 -1.48 24.64 -2.61
N SER A 197 -2.26 25.55 -2.01
CA SER A 197 -3.72 25.51 -2.07
C SER A 197 -4.39 26.74 -2.71
N ASP A 198 -3.62 27.78 -3.05
CA ASP A 198 -4.14 29.04 -3.63
C ASP A 198 -4.25 29.04 -5.17
N LEU A 199 -4.29 27.86 -5.81
CA LEU A 199 -4.54 27.75 -7.24
C LEU A 199 -6.02 27.59 -7.55
N GLU A 200 -6.57 28.35 -8.48
CA GLU A 200 -7.91 28.07 -9.01
C GLU A 200 -7.87 26.76 -9.83
N VAL A 201 -8.46 25.69 -9.30
CA VAL A 201 -8.56 24.40 -10.00
C VAL A 201 -9.95 24.29 -10.60
N LYS A 202 -10.07 24.49 -11.92
CA LYS A 202 -11.33 24.28 -12.60
C LYS A 202 -11.61 22.78 -12.66
N GLN A 203 -12.76 22.36 -12.12
CA GLN A 203 -13.10 20.93 -12.03
C GLN A 203 -13.14 20.24 -13.40
N ASN A 204 -13.41 21.00 -14.47
CA ASN A 204 -13.43 20.51 -15.85
C ASN A 204 -12.01 20.16 -16.37
N GLU A 205 -10.97 20.84 -15.88
CA GLU A 205 -9.57 20.56 -16.24
C GLU A 205 -9.05 19.29 -15.54
N ARG A 206 -9.78 18.78 -14.55
CA ARG A 206 -9.44 17.58 -13.78
C ARG A 206 -10.25 16.34 -14.21
N VAL A 207 -11.03 16.42 -15.29
CA VAL A 207 -11.75 15.25 -15.84
C VAL A 207 -10.74 14.16 -16.22
N GLY A 208 -10.99 12.93 -15.78
CA GLY A 208 -10.04 11.82 -15.90
C GLY A 208 -9.04 11.74 -14.73
N ARG A 209 -9.01 12.71 -13.82
CA ARG A 209 -8.13 12.71 -12.65
C ARG A 209 -8.97 12.74 -11.36
N MET A 210 -8.32 12.80 -10.21
CA MET A 210 -9.03 13.07 -8.95
C MET A 210 -9.71 14.45 -9.05
N ARG A 211 -11.04 14.49 -8.91
CA ARG A 211 -11.87 15.72 -8.98
C ARG A 211 -13.07 15.66 -8.06
N ILE A 212 -13.61 16.82 -7.72
CA ILE A 212 -14.95 16.93 -7.12
C ILE A 212 -15.96 16.60 -8.21
N ARG A 213 -16.84 15.63 -7.93
CA ARG A 213 -17.88 15.22 -8.87
C ARG A 213 -19.22 15.86 -8.52
N SER A 214 -20.05 16.02 -9.55
CA SER A 214 -21.47 16.31 -9.36
C SER A 214 -22.15 15.12 -8.69
N LYS A 215 -23.32 15.34 -8.05
CA LYS A 215 -24.11 14.22 -7.48
C LYS A 215 -24.44 13.15 -8.53
N LYS A 216 -24.68 13.56 -9.78
CA LYS A 216 -24.94 12.66 -10.92
C LYS A 216 -23.72 11.81 -11.25
N ASP A 217 -22.56 12.44 -11.45
CA ASP A 217 -21.31 11.72 -11.79
C ASP A 217 -20.92 10.76 -10.65
N GLN A 218 -21.06 11.19 -9.40
CA GLN A 218 -20.80 10.35 -8.24
C GLN A 218 -21.74 9.13 -8.19
N ALA A 219 -23.04 9.32 -8.49
CA ALA A 219 -24.01 8.23 -8.55
C ALA A 219 -23.70 7.24 -9.68
N LEU A 220 -23.27 7.71 -10.86
CA LEU A 220 -22.87 6.86 -11.98
C LEU A 220 -21.66 5.99 -11.66
N VAL A 221 -20.63 6.58 -11.05
CA VAL A 221 -19.42 5.84 -10.63
C VAL A 221 -19.75 4.80 -9.57
N ILE A 222 -20.50 5.18 -8.52
CA ILE A 222 -20.91 4.23 -7.46
C ILE A 222 -21.79 3.13 -8.06
N GLY A 223 -22.77 3.49 -8.90
CA GLY A 223 -23.67 2.54 -9.54
C GLY A 223 -22.92 1.47 -10.32
N ARG A 224 -21.85 1.84 -11.04
CA ARG A 224 -21.02 0.87 -11.76
C ARG A 224 -20.29 -0.09 -10.82
N ILE A 225 -19.72 0.40 -9.73
CA ILE A 225 -19.07 -0.46 -8.71
C ILE A 225 -20.11 -1.41 -8.11
N VAL A 226 -21.33 -0.93 -7.82
CA VAL A 226 -22.42 -1.77 -7.30
C VAL A 226 -22.81 -2.85 -8.32
N LEU A 227 -22.92 -2.52 -9.61
CA LEU A 227 -23.20 -3.51 -10.66
C LEU A 227 -22.11 -4.59 -10.74
N ASP A 228 -20.84 -4.20 -10.67
CA ASP A 228 -19.71 -5.13 -10.67
C ASP A 228 -19.74 -6.04 -9.42
N LEU A 229 -20.08 -5.50 -8.24
CA LEU A 229 -20.23 -6.28 -7.00
C LEU A 229 -21.47 -7.20 -7.00
N LEU A 230 -22.56 -6.80 -7.66
CA LEU A 230 -23.76 -7.63 -7.79
C LEU A 230 -23.54 -8.80 -8.74
N LYS A 231 -22.77 -8.57 -9.81
CA LYS A 231 -22.36 -9.61 -10.77
C LYS A 231 -21.48 -10.65 -10.10
N ASP A 232 -20.46 -10.21 -9.36
CA ASP A 232 -19.45 -11.07 -8.73
C ASP A 232 -19.43 -10.88 -7.21
N LYS A 233 -20.40 -11.48 -6.50
CA LYS A 233 -20.63 -11.23 -5.06
C LYS A 233 -19.50 -11.69 -4.13
N LYS A 234 -18.68 -12.63 -4.56
CA LYS A 234 -17.57 -13.19 -3.76
C LYS A 234 -16.24 -12.70 -4.33
N GLU A 235 -15.27 -12.47 -3.44
CA GLU A 235 -13.85 -12.34 -3.80
C GLU A 235 -13.02 -13.27 -2.96
N GLU A 236 -11.89 -13.67 -3.53
CA GLU A 236 -10.79 -14.32 -2.84
C GLU A 236 -9.63 -13.34 -2.80
N SER A 237 -8.84 -13.40 -1.73
CA SER A 237 -7.62 -12.61 -1.58
C SER A 237 -6.43 -13.53 -1.33
N LYS A 238 -5.27 -13.09 -1.79
CA LYS A 238 -3.97 -13.74 -1.61
C LYS A 238 -2.92 -12.67 -1.35
N LEU A 239 -1.92 -13.04 -0.55
CA LEU A 239 -0.64 -12.35 -0.59
C LEU A 239 0.15 -12.96 -1.75
N VAL A 240 0.88 -12.14 -2.48
CA VAL A 240 1.61 -12.53 -3.68
C VAL A 240 3.06 -12.12 -3.49
N PHE A 241 3.96 -13.09 -3.57
CA PHE A 241 5.39 -12.84 -3.67
C PHE A 241 5.79 -12.75 -5.14
N LEU A 242 6.52 -11.70 -5.50
CA LEU A 242 7.12 -11.52 -6.81
C LEU A 242 8.65 -11.47 -6.66
N PRO A 243 9.41 -12.47 -7.15
CA PRO A 243 10.86 -12.46 -7.09
C PRO A 243 11.46 -11.21 -7.73
N ILE A 244 12.56 -10.70 -7.16
CA ILE A 244 13.19 -9.46 -7.62
C ILE A 244 13.64 -9.56 -9.08
N GLU A 245 14.21 -10.71 -9.45
CA GLU A 245 14.75 -10.98 -10.77
C GLU A 245 13.64 -11.02 -11.82
N VAL A 246 12.50 -11.64 -11.50
CA VAL A 246 11.32 -11.68 -12.37
C VAL A 246 10.87 -10.25 -12.70
N VAL A 247 10.69 -9.40 -11.68
CA VAL A 247 10.23 -8.01 -11.90
C VAL A 247 11.26 -7.19 -12.68
N GLN A 248 12.55 -7.35 -12.39
CA GLN A 248 13.62 -6.64 -13.08
C GLN A 248 13.74 -7.08 -14.55
N ASN A 249 13.69 -8.38 -14.83
CA ASN A 249 13.73 -8.90 -16.20
C ASN A 249 12.57 -8.39 -17.04
N LEU A 250 11.36 -8.32 -16.47
CA LEU A 250 10.20 -7.75 -17.16
C LEU A 250 10.34 -6.24 -17.38
N ARG A 251 10.94 -5.52 -16.43
CA ARG A 251 11.23 -4.09 -16.58
C ARG A 251 12.20 -3.84 -17.73
N GLU A 252 13.31 -4.58 -17.80
CA GLU A 252 14.30 -4.39 -18.87
C GLU A 252 13.71 -4.77 -20.23
N LYS A 253 12.96 -5.88 -20.34
CA LYS A 253 12.24 -6.22 -21.59
C LYS A 253 11.25 -5.13 -22.02
N ALA A 254 10.50 -4.55 -21.08
CA ALA A 254 9.58 -3.46 -21.37
C ALA A 254 10.33 -2.21 -21.88
N ARG A 255 11.46 -1.87 -21.25
CA ARG A 255 12.33 -0.76 -21.68
C ARG A 255 12.86 -0.98 -23.09
N GLU A 256 13.37 -2.17 -23.38
CA GLU A 256 13.88 -2.53 -24.72
C GLU A 256 12.81 -2.44 -25.80
N ARG A 257 11.61 -2.97 -25.55
CA ARG A 257 10.51 -2.95 -26.53
C ARG A 257 9.93 -1.58 -26.79
N LEU A 258 10.00 -0.69 -25.80
CA LEU A 258 9.52 0.68 -25.88
C LEU A 258 10.60 1.67 -26.28
N ASP A 259 11.86 1.22 -26.37
CA ASP A 259 12.97 2.04 -26.82
C ASP A 259 12.70 2.60 -28.22
N GLY A 260 12.98 3.89 -28.41
CA GLY A 260 12.61 4.64 -29.60
C GLY A 260 11.10 4.85 -29.83
N LYS A 261 10.20 4.18 -29.09
CA LYS A 261 8.74 4.36 -29.20
C LYS A 261 8.20 5.43 -28.26
N HIS A 262 8.82 5.63 -27.10
CA HIS A 262 8.40 6.66 -26.14
C HIS A 262 9.57 7.20 -25.31
N ILE A 263 9.59 8.50 -25.04
CA ILE A 263 10.68 9.17 -24.30
C ILE A 263 10.87 8.63 -22.87
N LEU A 264 9.77 8.19 -22.23
CA LEU A 264 9.77 7.63 -20.88
C LEU A 264 10.07 6.12 -20.84
N ALA A 265 10.43 5.48 -21.96
CA ALA A 265 10.71 4.05 -22.00
C ALA A 265 11.75 3.65 -20.95
N GLY A 266 12.89 4.37 -20.90
CA GLY A 266 13.95 4.14 -19.93
C GLY A 266 13.58 4.41 -18.47
N GLU A 267 12.49 5.12 -18.20
CA GLU A 267 12.06 5.50 -16.84
C GLU A 267 11.11 4.49 -16.19
N ILE A 268 10.67 3.46 -16.93
CA ILE A 268 9.83 2.39 -16.38
C ILE A 268 10.54 1.75 -15.17
N SER A 269 9.81 1.62 -14.07
CA SER A 269 10.29 1.12 -12.78
C SER A 269 9.65 -0.22 -12.42
N ASN A 270 10.18 -0.86 -11.37
CA ASN A 270 9.55 -2.07 -10.81
C ASN A 270 8.11 -1.82 -10.37
N GLY A 271 7.79 -0.63 -9.84
CA GLY A 271 6.43 -0.28 -9.42
C GLY A 271 5.44 -0.20 -10.59
N ASP A 272 5.91 0.20 -11.78
CA ASP A 272 5.07 0.24 -12.98
C ASP A 272 4.78 -1.17 -13.49
N ILE A 273 5.81 -2.03 -13.53
CA ILE A 273 5.68 -3.44 -13.91
C ILE A 273 4.72 -4.19 -12.97
N ILE A 274 4.90 -4.04 -11.66
CA ILE A 274 4.02 -4.71 -10.68
C ILE A 274 2.58 -4.21 -10.83
N THR A 275 2.37 -2.90 -10.95
CA THR A 275 1.04 -2.32 -11.20
C THR A 275 0.42 -2.87 -12.49
N ALA A 276 1.21 -3.01 -13.56
CA ALA A 276 0.77 -3.54 -14.84
C ALA A 276 0.39 -5.02 -14.76
N ILE A 277 1.20 -5.86 -14.09
CA ILE A 277 0.91 -7.27 -13.84
C ILE A 277 -0.44 -7.41 -13.15
N PHE A 278 -0.66 -6.74 -12.02
CA PHE A 278 -1.91 -6.87 -11.27
C PHE A 278 -3.11 -6.25 -11.98
N THR A 279 -2.90 -5.15 -12.72
CA THR A 279 -3.93 -4.57 -13.58
C THR A 279 -4.40 -5.58 -14.63
N LYS A 280 -3.46 -6.31 -15.25
CA LYS A 280 -3.76 -7.36 -16.24
C LYS A 280 -4.43 -8.58 -15.61
N LEU A 281 -3.91 -9.06 -14.49
CA LEU A 281 -4.41 -10.26 -13.80
C LEU A 281 -5.84 -10.10 -13.25
N ALA A 282 -6.18 -8.93 -12.71
CA ALA A 282 -7.53 -8.62 -12.25
C ALA A 282 -8.60 -8.73 -13.36
N ARG A 283 -8.17 -8.95 -14.61
CA ARG A 283 -8.97 -8.90 -15.84
C ARG A 283 -8.70 -10.11 -16.74
N ILE A 284 -7.97 -11.11 -16.24
CA ILE A 284 -7.55 -12.28 -17.02
C ILE A 284 -8.74 -13.07 -17.60
N ASP A 285 -9.90 -12.99 -16.95
CA ASP A 285 -11.14 -13.64 -17.36
C ASP A 285 -11.94 -12.85 -18.42
N THR A 286 -11.59 -11.58 -18.65
CA THR A 286 -12.36 -10.67 -19.49
C THR A 286 -11.98 -10.80 -20.97
N GLU A 287 -12.99 -10.93 -21.83
CA GLU A 287 -12.85 -11.17 -23.27
C GLU A 287 -13.12 -9.92 -24.14
N THR A 288 -13.65 -8.86 -23.54
CA THR A 288 -13.98 -7.63 -24.25
C THR A 288 -13.05 -6.49 -23.86
N LYS A 289 -12.91 -5.50 -24.75
CA LYS A 289 -12.25 -4.24 -24.40
C LYS A 289 -13.16 -3.39 -23.51
N TYR A 290 -12.56 -2.61 -22.61
CA TYR A 290 -13.27 -1.62 -21.81
C TYR A 290 -12.30 -0.57 -21.27
N ASP A 291 -12.86 0.55 -20.81
CA ASP A 291 -12.06 1.65 -20.28
C ASP A 291 -11.77 1.47 -18.79
N ILE A 292 -10.52 1.71 -18.41
CA ILE A 292 -10.03 1.63 -17.04
C ILE A 292 -9.55 3.00 -16.59
N SER A 293 -9.87 3.37 -15.34
CA SER A 293 -9.18 4.43 -14.60
C SER A 293 -8.19 3.76 -13.65
N LEU A 294 -6.90 3.80 -14.02
CA LEU A 294 -5.80 3.27 -13.22
C LEU A 294 -5.16 4.43 -12.44
N SER A 295 -5.22 4.37 -11.11
CA SER A 295 -4.70 5.41 -10.23
C SER A 295 -3.61 4.91 -9.31
N SER A 296 -2.67 5.79 -8.93
CA SER A 296 -1.57 5.42 -8.05
C SER A 296 -1.25 6.50 -7.04
N THR A 297 -0.98 6.09 -5.80
CA THR A 297 -0.61 7.01 -4.73
C THR A 297 0.80 7.58 -4.97
N ILE A 298 0.93 8.90 -4.91
CA ILE A 298 2.18 9.66 -5.04
C ILE A 298 2.53 10.26 -3.69
N ASN A 299 3.63 9.82 -3.07
CA ASN A 299 4.18 10.46 -1.88
C ASN A 299 4.68 11.88 -2.24
N LEU A 300 4.43 12.87 -1.38
CA LEU A 300 4.83 14.26 -1.58
C LEU A 300 6.11 14.63 -0.81
N ARG A 301 6.55 13.80 0.14
CA ARG A 301 7.81 14.00 0.86
C ARG A 301 8.97 14.02 -0.14
N ASP A 302 9.89 14.96 0.04
CA ASP A 302 11.01 15.27 -0.85
C ASP A 302 10.64 15.71 -2.28
N ARG A 303 9.36 15.98 -2.55
CA ARG A 303 8.86 16.41 -3.87
C ARG A 303 8.21 17.79 -3.88
N ILE A 304 7.97 18.37 -2.71
CA ILE A 304 7.50 19.75 -2.56
C ILE A 304 8.41 20.53 -1.62
N PRO A 305 8.63 21.84 -1.84
CA PRO A 305 9.49 22.66 -0.99
C PRO A 305 9.13 22.63 0.50
N GLU A 306 7.85 22.45 0.82
CA GLU A 306 7.35 22.37 2.18
C GLU A 306 7.83 21.11 2.94
N LEU A 307 8.18 20.03 2.23
CA LEU A 307 8.51 18.71 2.78
C LEU A 307 9.85 18.16 2.27
N GLN A 308 10.81 19.03 1.95
CA GLN A 308 12.18 18.62 1.60
C GLN A 308 13.06 18.40 2.84
N GLY A 309 13.92 17.39 2.79
CA GLY A 309 14.94 17.12 3.81
C GLY A 309 14.33 16.89 5.19
N GLU A 310 14.89 17.51 6.22
CA GLU A 310 14.45 17.37 7.61
C GLU A 310 12.94 17.66 7.79
N ARG A 311 12.34 18.55 6.99
CA ARG A 311 10.89 18.80 7.05
C ARG A 311 10.08 17.59 6.59
N GLY A 312 10.53 16.91 5.55
CA GLY A 312 9.92 15.67 5.06
C GLY A 312 10.08 14.52 6.05
N GLU A 313 11.27 14.38 6.65
CA GLU A 313 11.57 13.40 7.69
C GLU A 313 10.73 13.59 8.96
N GLY A 314 10.51 14.85 9.35
CA GLY A 314 9.68 15.21 10.50
C GLY A 314 8.18 15.18 10.25
N TYR A 315 7.72 15.02 9.00
CA TYR A 315 6.29 15.08 8.66
C TYR A 315 5.64 13.70 8.65
N VAL A 316 4.78 13.44 9.62
CA VAL A 316 4.12 12.12 9.80
C VAL A 316 2.71 12.05 9.21
N HIS A 317 2.09 13.18 8.90
CA HIS A 317 0.70 13.21 8.41
C HIS A 317 0.56 12.67 6.98
N ASN A 318 -0.66 12.54 6.46
CA ASN A 318 -0.85 12.08 5.09
C ASN A 318 -0.24 13.13 4.14
N ALA A 319 0.69 12.70 3.29
CA ALA A 319 1.36 13.53 2.29
C ALA A 319 1.32 12.80 0.95
N VAL A 320 0.11 12.67 0.42
CA VAL A 320 -0.13 11.99 -0.84
C VAL A 320 -1.06 12.76 -1.77
N HIS A 321 -0.82 12.60 -3.06
CA HIS A 321 -1.84 12.83 -4.11
C HIS A 321 -1.86 11.61 -5.06
N TYR A 322 -2.58 11.66 -6.17
CA TYR A 322 -2.81 10.53 -7.05
C TYR A 322 -2.52 10.79 -8.52
N ALA A 323 -1.63 9.98 -9.10
CA ALA A 323 -1.50 9.80 -10.53
C ALA A 323 -2.73 9.09 -11.08
N THR A 324 -3.16 9.43 -12.31
CA THR A 324 -4.29 8.77 -12.97
C THR A 324 -4.03 8.61 -14.46
N SER A 325 -4.17 7.40 -14.97
CA SER A 325 -4.22 7.09 -16.40
C SER A 325 -5.60 6.54 -16.75
N ASN A 326 -6.16 7.02 -17.86
CA ASN A 326 -7.41 6.48 -18.42
C ASN A 326 -7.11 5.95 -19.81
N PHE A 327 -7.37 4.67 -20.02
CA PHE A 327 -7.11 4.04 -21.31
C PHE A 327 -8.05 2.86 -21.52
N THR A 328 -8.24 2.48 -22.78
CA THR A 328 -8.97 1.26 -23.13
C THR A 328 -8.03 0.08 -22.98
N ILE A 329 -8.40 -0.88 -22.12
CA ILE A 329 -7.69 -2.15 -22.01
C ILE A 329 -8.44 -3.24 -22.78
N LYS A 330 -7.71 -4.06 -23.52
CA LYS A 330 -8.20 -5.24 -24.25
C LYS A 330 -7.45 -6.50 -23.83
N PRO A 331 -7.97 -7.69 -24.13
CA PRO A 331 -7.26 -8.96 -23.91
C PRO A 331 -5.80 -8.98 -24.38
N SER A 332 -5.49 -8.30 -25.48
CA SER A 332 -4.15 -8.22 -26.06
C SER A 332 -3.31 -7.00 -25.65
N THR A 333 -3.80 -6.13 -24.76
CA THR A 333 -2.97 -5.01 -24.25
C THR A 333 -1.75 -5.55 -23.51
N GLU A 334 -0.56 -5.15 -23.90
CA GLU A 334 0.68 -5.70 -23.36
C GLU A 334 1.01 -5.11 -21.98
N ILE A 335 1.83 -5.81 -21.18
CA ILE A 335 2.19 -5.33 -19.82
C ILE A 335 3.07 -4.09 -19.89
N ASP A 336 3.97 -4.00 -20.87
CA ASP A 336 4.79 -2.82 -21.16
C ASP A 336 3.92 -1.62 -21.58
N GLU A 337 2.87 -1.82 -22.38
CA GLU A 337 1.89 -0.76 -22.68
C GLU A 337 1.20 -0.24 -21.41
N ILE A 338 0.72 -1.13 -20.53
CA ILE A 338 0.10 -0.73 -19.25
C ILE A 338 1.12 -0.03 -18.34
N ALA A 339 2.34 -0.55 -18.26
CA ALA A 339 3.43 0.03 -17.47
C ALA A 339 3.81 1.42 -17.97
N LEU A 340 3.82 1.63 -19.29
CA LEU A 340 4.07 2.92 -19.90
C LEU A 340 2.95 3.92 -19.59
N GLN A 341 1.68 3.53 -19.72
CA GLN A 341 0.54 4.39 -19.35
C GLN A 341 0.60 4.81 -17.88
N HIS A 342 0.96 3.87 -17.00
CA HIS A 342 1.17 4.14 -15.59
C HIS A 342 2.36 5.10 -15.36
N ARG A 343 3.49 4.89 -16.03
CA ARG A 343 4.68 5.75 -15.94
C ARG A 343 4.39 7.17 -16.42
N ILE A 344 3.69 7.34 -17.54
CA ILE A 344 3.23 8.66 -18.03
C ILE A 344 2.43 9.37 -16.95
N ALA A 345 1.42 8.71 -16.38
CA ALA A 345 0.59 9.30 -15.33
C ALA A 345 1.37 9.64 -14.06
N VAL A 346 2.35 8.83 -13.68
CA VAL A 346 3.23 9.12 -12.54
C VAL A 346 4.08 10.36 -12.83
N THR A 347 4.67 10.47 -14.02
CA THR A 347 5.50 11.62 -14.40
C THR A 347 4.67 12.91 -14.43
N GLU A 348 3.47 12.90 -15.03
CA GLU A 348 2.54 14.05 -14.99
C GLU A 348 2.17 14.43 -13.56
N ALA A 349 1.91 13.45 -12.69
CA ALA A 349 1.55 13.69 -11.31
C ALA A 349 2.70 14.21 -10.43
N LEU A 350 3.94 14.18 -10.92
CA LEU A 350 5.10 14.77 -10.24
C LEU A 350 5.33 16.24 -10.65
N GLU A 351 4.61 16.73 -11.66
CA GLU A 351 4.66 18.15 -12.02
C GLU A 351 4.06 19.01 -10.88
N GLU A 352 4.69 20.14 -10.60
CA GLU A 352 4.29 21.04 -9.51
C GLU A 352 2.83 21.48 -9.64
N SER A 353 2.38 21.77 -10.86
CA SER A 353 1.00 22.15 -11.16
C SER A 353 0.00 21.05 -10.79
N ASP A 354 0.29 19.79 -11.13
CA ASP A 354 -0.62 18.67 -10.84
C ASP A 354 -0.58 18.30 -9.35
N ILE A 355 0.57 18.39 -8.68
CA ILE A 355 0.67 18.23 -7.23
C ILE A 355 -0.24 19.23 -6.53
N LYS A 356 -0.13 20.52 -6.85
CA LYS A 356 -0.95 21.56 -6.20
C LYS A 356 -2.44 21.35 -6.50
N ALA A 357 -2.78 21.02 -7.74
CA ALA A 357 -4.17 20.73 -8.11
C ALA A 357 -4.74 19.49 -7.39
N GLY A 358 -3.92 18.44 -7.23
CA GLY A 358 -4.24 17.22 -6.51
C GLY A 358 -4.46 17.47 -5.02
N VAL A 359 -3.53 18.15 -4.35
CA VAL A 359 -3.63 18.50 -2.92
C VAL A 359 -4.87 19.36 -2.66
N LYS A 360 -5.12 20.39 -3.48
CA LYS A 360 -6.32 21.21 -3.34
C LYS A 360 -7.59 20.37 -3.50
N THR A 361 -7.66 19.54 -4.54
CA THR A 361 -8.83 18.69 -4.78
C THR A 361 -9.10 17.72 -3.63
N LEU A 362 -8.06 17.10 -3.08
CA LEU A 362 -8.18 16.18 -1.94
C LEU A 362 -8.84 16.87 -0.74
N ARG A 363 -8.41 18.08 -0.44
CA ARG A 363 -8.95 18.89 0.67
C ARG A 363 -10.40 19.27 0.43
N GLU A 364 -10.76 19.66 -0.79
CA GLU A 364 -12.14 19.99 -1.12
C GLU A 364 -13.06 18.75 -1.10
N LEU A 365 -12.57 17.56 -1.48
CA LEU A 365 -13.30 16.30 -1.32
C LEU A 365 -13.59 16.01 0.16
N ALA A 366 -12.62 16.26 1.04
CA ALA A 366 -12.78 16.10 2.48
C ALA A 366 -13.82 17.08 3.05
N LYS A 367 -13.72 18.38 2.71
CA LYS A 367 -14.70 19.41 3.11
C LYS A 367 -16.11 19.09 2.62
N ALA A 368 -16.25 18.61 1.39
CA ALA A 368 -17.53 18.22 0.79
C ALA A 368 -18.08 16.89 1.32
N ASN A 369 -17.32 16.15 2.15
CA ASN A 369 -17.64 14.80 2.61
C ASN A 369 -18.01 13.85 1.43
N GLN A 370 -17.31 14.01 0.31
CA GLN A 370 -17.49 13.19 -0.90
C GLN A 370 -16.53 12.01 -0.87
N VAL A 371 -16.99 10.83 -1.30
CA VAL A 371 -16.14 9.63 -1.37
C VAL A 371 -15.04 9.84 -2.40
N MET A 372 -13.79 9.66 -1.98
CA MET A 372 -12.61 9.76 -2.83
C MET A 372 -12.49 8.50 -3.73
N LEU A 373 -13.26 8.48 -4.81
CA LEU A 373 -13.07 7.53 -5.92
C LEU A 373 -12.45 8.28 -7.09
N ILE A 374 -11.37 7.72 -7.64
CA ILE A 374 -10.63 8.25 -8.80
C ILE A 374 -11.03 7.40 -10.00
N CYS A 375 -12.17 7.75 -10.59
CA CYS A 375 -12.76 7.00 -11.69
C CYS A 375 -13.76 7.90 -12.42
N GLU A 376 -13.75 7.86 -13.74
CA GLU A 376 -14.76 8.54 -14.55
C GLU A 376 -16.02 7.68 -14.73
N PRO A 377 -17.18 8.29 -15.04
CA PRO A 377 -18.34 7.55 -15.49
C PRO A 377 -17.96 6.59 -16.64
N HIS A 378 -18.49 5.37 -16.60
CA HIS A 378 -18.26 4.28 -17.56
C HIS A 378 -16.90 3.56 -17.49
N HIS A 379 -15.92 4.09 -16.76
CA HIS A 379 -14.64 3.42 -16.54
C HIS A 379 -14.75 2.40 -15.40
N LYS A 380 -13.87 1.40 -15.42
CA LYS A 380 -13.64 0.53 -14.26
C LYS A 380 -12.46 1.03 -13.45
N LEU A 381 -12.62 1.02 -12.12
CA LEU A 381 -11.57 1.43 -11.19
C LEU A 381 -10.50 0.35 -11.04
N TYR A 382 -9.23 0.78 -10.99
CA TYR A 382 -8.15 0.02 -10.36
C TYR A 382 -7.16 0.99 -9.73
N SER A 383 -6.55 0.61 -8.62
CA SER A 383 -5.54 1.46 -7.99
C SER A 383 -4.33 0.70 -7.48
N SER A 384 -3.19 1.40 -7.43
CA SER A 384 -1.95 0.91 -6.86
C SER A 384 -1.52 1.81 -5.71
N SER A 385 -1.09 1.19 -4.61
CA SER A 385 -0.48 1.88 -3.49
C SER A 385 0.86 1.23 -3.19
N ASN A 386 1.95 1.97 -3.41
CA ASN A 386 3.30 1.44 -3.23
C ASN A 386 3.92 1.95 -1.94
N TRP A 387 4.07 1.05 -0.96
CA TRP A 387 4.60 1.36 0.36
C TRP A 387 6.08 0.98 0.47
N SER A 388 6.58 0.14 -0.44
CA SER A 388 7.92 -0.44 -0.35
C SER A 388 9.06 0.58 -0.21
N GLY A 389 8.91 1.77 -0.78
CA GLY A 389 9.89 2.86 -0.63
C GLY A 389 9.93 3.48 0.77
N SER A 390 8.85 3.38 1.55
CA SER A 390 8.72 4.01 2.87
C SER A 390 9.70 3.42 3.89
N TRP A 391 9.96 2.11 3.79
CA TRP A 391 10.71 1.35 4.80
C TRP A 391 12.23 1.50 4.69
N GLN A 392 12.73 2.21 3.67
CA GLN A 392 14.15 2.44 3.48
C GLN A 392 14.78 3.13 4.69
N GLY A 393 15.89 2.58 5.18
CA GLY A 393 16.63 3.13 6.33
C GLY A 393 16.08 2.78 7.70
N ILE A 394 15.01 2.00 7.80
CA ILE A 394 14.58 1.40 9.07
C ILE A 394 15.54 0.25 9.39
N ASP A 395 16.14 0.29 10.58
CA ASP A 395 17.10 -0.71 11.05
C ASP A 395 16.77 -1.11 12.49
N PHE A 396 16.03 -2.22 12.62
CA PHE A 396 15.58 -2.73 13.92
C PHE A 396 16.70 -3.40 14.74
N THR A 397 17.91 -3.57 14.17
CA THR A 397 19.04 -4.11 14.94
C THR A 397 19.43 -3.20 16.11
N LYS A 398 19.11 -1.90 16.03
CA LYS A 398 19.24 -0.92 17.11
C LYS A 398 18.44 -1.29 18.37
N ALA A 399 17.40 -2.11 18.21
CA ALA A 399 16.53 -2.57 19.29
C ALA A 399 16.75 -4.06 19.63
N THR A 400 17.90 -4.62 19.29
CA THR A 400 18.25 -6.00 19.67
C THR A 400 18.74 -6.08 21.12
N PRO A 401 18.58 -7.23 21.80
CA PRO A 401 19.24 -7.47 23.09
C PRO A 401 20.75 -7.34 22.94
N LYS A 402 21.43 -6.70 23.91
CA LYS A 402 22.89 -6.52 23.87
C LYS A 402 23.70 -7.83 23.76
N SER A 403 23.09 -8.95 24.14
CA SER A 403 23.68 -10.29 24.06
C SER A 403 23.56 -10.94 22.67
N TYR A 404 22.80 -10.36 21.75
CA TYR A 404 22.59 -10.94 20.42
C TYR A 404 23.78 -10.66 19.51
N ASP A 405 24.32 -11.70 18.88
CA ASP A 405 25.40 -11.57 17.92
C ASP A 405 24.87 -11.13 16.56
N LEU A 406 25.31 -9.95 16.13
CA LEU A 406 24.96 -9.34 14.85
C LEU A 406 25.89 -9.79 13.71
N SER A 407 26.77 -10.77 13.89
CA SER A 407 27.70 -11.18 12.83
C SER A 407 27.03 -11.79 11.59
N SER A 408 25.85 -12.43 11.74
CA SER A 408 25.18 -13.19 10.68
C SER A 408 23.75 -12.73 10.34
N HIS A 409 23.28 -11.62 10.89
CA HIS A 409 21.91 -11.13 10.67
C HIS A 409 21.74 -10.51 9.28
N ARG A 410 20.54 -10.62 8.70
CA ARG A 410 20.17 -9.78 7.56
C ARG A 410 19.54 -8.51 8.11
N LYS A 411 19.92 -7.35 7.56
CA LYS A 411 19.26 -6.07 7.90
C LYS A 411 17.85 -5.95 7.31
N GLU A 412 17.45 -6.91 6.50
CA GLU A 412 16.19 -6.88 5.79
C GLU A 412 15.05 -7.36 6.68
N MET A 413 13.88 -6.79 6.46
CA MET A 413 12.66 -7.14 7.16
C MET A 413 11.53 -7.28 6.14
N VAL A 414 10.59 -8.18 6.40
CA VAL A 414 9.36 -8.24 5.64
C VAL A 414 8.34 -7.33 6.31
N VAL A 415 7.77 -6.40 5.55
CA VAL A 415 6.73 -5.47 6.05
C VAL A 415 5.41 -5.76 5.38
N LEU A 416 4.43 -6.21 6.16
CA LEU A 416 3.09 -6.51 5.68
C LEU A 416 2.08 -5.59 6.34
N GLY A 417 0.93 -5.35 5.72
CA GLY A 417 -0.08 -4.54 6.37
C GLY A 417 -1.37 -4.37 5.59
N GLN A 418 -2.34 -3.75 6.24
CA GLN A 418 -3.60 -3.37 5.62
C GLN A 418 -4.09 -2.03 6.17
N SER A 419 -4.70 -1.25 5.27
CA SER A 419 -5.52 -0.09 5.61
C SER A 419 -6.85 -0.23 4.89
N LYS A 420 -7.83 -0.86 5.56
CA LYS A 420 -9.18 -1.05 5.04
C LYS A 420 -10.20 -1.15 6.17
N THR A 421 -11.46 -0.89 5.82
CA THR A 421 -12.60 -1.34 6.64
C THR A 421 -12.84 -2.83 6.43
N LEU A 422 -13.47 -3.50 7.38
CA LEU A 422 -13.68 -4.95 7.36
C LEU A 422 -14.40 -5.40 6.07
N LYS A 423 -15.39 -4.62 5.63
CA LYS A 423 -16.25 -4.90 4.47
C LYS A 423 -15.77 -4.26 3.16
N ALA A 424 -14.63 -3.57 3.13
CA ALA A 424 -14.14 -2.96 1.91
C ALA A 424 -13.69 -4.04 0.91
N PRO A 425 -14.14 -3.98 -0.36
CA PRO A 425 -13.68 -4.90 -1.38
C PRO A 425 -12.20 -4.63 -1.71
N LEU A 426 -11.43 -5.70 -1.86
CA LEU A 426 -10.00 -5.64 -2.17
C LEU A 426 -9.74 -5.71 -3.68
N ARG A 427 -10.68 -6.22 -4.48
CA ARG A 427 -10.48 -6.52 -5.92
C ARG A 427 -10.16 -5.34 -6.84
N TYR A 428 -10.25 -4.11 -6.35
CA TYR A 428 -10.02 -2.89 -7.12
C TYR A 428 -8.65 -2.28 -6.86
N ARG A 429 -7.77 -2.95 -6.10
CA ARG A 429 -6.46 -2.40 -5.78
C ARG A 429 -5.37 -3.46 -5.68
N VAL A 430 -4.13 -2.98 -5.74
CA VAL A 430 -2.92 -3.65 -5.28
C VAL A 430 -2.18 -2.74 -4.31
N ALA A 431 -1.75 -3.29 -3.18
CA ALA A 431 -0.75 -2.69 -2.30
C ALA A 431 0.58 -3.42 -2.50
N ILE A 432 1.63 -2.67 -2.84
CA ILE A 432 3.02 -3.17 -2.89
C ILE A 432 3.64 -2.86 -1.53
N MET A 433 3.51 -3.81 -0.60
CA MET A 433 3.76 -3.58 0.82
C MET A 433 5.24 -3.51 1.14
N CYS A 434 6.04 -4.44 0.64
CA CYS A 434 7.44 -4.56 0.97
C CYS A 434 8.28 -4.91 -0.26
N ARG A 435 9.55 -4.52 -0.20
CA ARG A 435 10.63 -4.95 -1.08
C ARG A 435 11.80 -5.39 -0.20
N THR A 436 12.33 -6.58 -0.45
CA THR A 436 13.62 -7.05 0.08
C THR A 436 14.56 -7.33 -1.08
N SER A 437 15.74 -7.88 -0.80
CA SER A 437 16.64 -8.43 -1.82
C SER A 437 16.02 -9.62 -2.56
N GLU A 438 15.11 -10.37 -1.93
CA GLU A 438 14.47 -11.55 -2.53
C GLU A 438 13.33 -11.16 -3.49
N GLY A 439 12.55 -10.14 -3.15
CA GLY A 439 11.42 -9.74 -3.99
C GLY A 439 10.45 -8.75 -3.36
N PHE A 440 9.21 -8.79 -3.84
CA PHE A 440 8.12 -7.91 -3.42
C PHE A 440 6.96 -8.70 -2.84
N TRP A 441 6.34 -8.16 -1.80
CA TRP A 441 5.11 -8.67 -1.20
C TRP A 441 3.94 -7.74 -1.56
N CYS A 442 2.97 -8.29 -2.27
CA CYS A 442 1.80 -7.57 -2.77
C CYS A 442 0.50 -8.22 -2.34
N ASP A 443 -0.59 -7.47 -2.17
CA ASP A 443 -1.92 -8.08 -2.05
C ASP A 443 -2.61 -8.18 -3.42
N PHE A 444 -3.38 -9.24 -3.60
CA PHE A 444 -4.21 -9.42 -4.78
C PHE A 444 -5.55 -10.01 -4.38
N ALA A 445 -6.62 -9.43 -4.89
CA ALA A 445 -7.95 -9.97 -4.72
C ALA A 445 -8.71 -9.93 -6.04
N ALA A 446 -9.57 -10.93 -6.24
CA ALA A 446 -10.36 -11.05 -7.44
C ALA A 446 -11.58 -11.95 -7.18
N PRO A 447 -12.61 -11.93 -8.05
CA PRO A 447 -13.64 -12.95 -8.06
C PRO A 447 -13.05 -14.38 -8.15
N PRO A 448 -13.68 -15.42 -7.58
CA PRO A 448 -13.17 -16.79 -7.59
C PRO A 448 -12.74 -17.30 -8.97
N LYS A 449 -13.52 -16.98 -10.02
CA LYS A 449 -13.19 -17.36 -11.40
C LYS A 449 -11.89 -16.71 -11.88
N THR A 450 -11.72 -15.43 -11.62
CA THR A 450 -10.52 -14.66 -11.95
C THR A 450 -9.33 -15.15 -11.15
N MET A 451 -9.51 -15.41 -9.85
CA MET A 451 -8.47 -15.95 -8.97
C MET A 451 -7.99 -17.33 -9.44
N ALA A 452 -8.90 -18.25 -9.78
CA ALA A 452 -8.55 -19.57 -10.29
C ALA A 452 -7.74 -19.52 -11.59
N LEU A 453 -8.03 -18.55 -12.48
CA LEU A 453 -7.24 -18.33 -13.69
C LEU A 453 -5.86 -17.74 -13.39
N ALA A 454 -5.76 -16.81 -12.43
CA ALA A 454 -4.49 -16.27 -11.97
C ALA A 454 -3.61 -17.34 -11.31
N GLU A 455 -4.20 -18.22 -10.47
CA GLU A 455 -3.50 -19.37 -9.91
C GLU A 455 -2.96 -20.30 -10.99
N LYS A 456 -3.80 -20.62 -11.98
CA LYS A 456 -3.40 -21.45 -13.10
C LYS A 456 -2.27 -20.81 -13.90
N PHE A 457 -2.32 -19.50 -14.09
CA PHE A 457 -1.31 -18.73 -14.81
C PHE A 457 0.06 -18.82 -14.11
N PHE A 458 0.13 -18.50 -12.81
CA PHE A 458 1.40 -18.56 -12.08
C PHE A 458 1.95 -19.97 -11.89
N ARG A 459 1.10 -21.00 -11.79
CA ARG A 459 1.57 -22.39 -11.77
C ARG A 459 2.21 -22.80 -13.09
N TRP A 460 1.77 -22.21 -14.20
CA TRP A 460 2.25 -22.57 -15.52
C TRP A 460 3.48 -21.76 -15.94
N ASP A 461 3.56 -20.48 -15.57
CA ASP A 461 4.78 -19.68 -15.72
C ASP A 461 5.14 -18.93 -14.42
N PRO A 462 5.82 -19.61 -13.48
CA PRO A 462 6.20 -19.02 -12.21
C PRO A 462 7.29 -17.95 -12.34
N LEU A 463 8.00 -17.88 -13.47
CA LEU A 463 9.05 -16.87 -13.72
C LEU A 463 8.55 -15.72 -14.58
N LEU A 464 7.30 -15.77 -15.06
CA LEU A 464 6.74 -14.82 -16.02
C LEU A 464 7.60 -14.67 -17.28
N GLY A 465 8.41 -15.69 -17.61
CA GLY A 465 9.44 -15.66 -18.64
C GLY A 465 8.97 -16.11 -20.03
N ILE A 466 8.01 -17.03 -20.09
CA ILE A 466 7.50 -17.68 -21.32
C ILE A 466 6.12 -17.08 -21.68
N LEU A 467 5.30 -16.83 -20.67
CA LEU A 467 3.92 -16.42 -20.80
C LEU A 467 3.71 -14.93 -20.93
N LEU A 468 4.69 -14.05 -20.69
CA LEU A 468 4.46 -12.64 -21.04
C LEU A 468 4.51 -12.46 -22.56
N ALA A 469 5.52 -13.04 -23.21
CA ALA A 469 5.63 -13.10 -24.67
C ALA A 469 4.47 -13.87 -25.31
N GLU A 470 3.94 -14.90 -24.64
CA GLU A 470 2.74 -15.58 -25.12
C GLU A 470 1.45 -14.87 -24.71
N MET A 471 1.33 -14.17 -23.55
CA MET A 471 0.19 -13.27 -23.15
C MET A 471 -0.16 -12.27 -24.26
N GLU A 472 0.81 -11.94 -25.08
CA GLU A 472 0.72 -11.13 -26.29
C GLU A 472 0.01 -11.90 -27.44
N SER A 473 0.17 -13.24 -27.54
CA SER A 473 -0.55 -14.17 -28.45
C SER A 473 -1.88 -14.75 -27.88
N TYR A 474 -2.14 -14.69 -26.56
CA TYR A 474 -3.47 -14.97 -25.95
C TYR A 474 -4.58 -14.03 -26.42
N GLY A 475 -4.23 -12.99 -27.19
CA GLY A 475 -5.16 -12.17 -27.94
C GLY A 475 -5.91 -12.93 -29.04
N THR A 476 -5.46 -14.12 -29.44
CA THR A 476 -6.23 -15.00 -30.34
C THR A 476 -7.24 -15.86 -29.57
N SER A 477 -8.40 -16.12 -30.17
CA SER A 477 -9.48 -16.88 -29.53
C SER A 477 -9.10 -18.33 -29.19
N GLU A 478 -8.11 -18.92 -29.87
CA GLU A 478 -7.73 -20.33 -29.74
C GLU A 478 -6.80 -20.61 -28.55
N GLY A 479 -5.69 -19.87 -28.39
CA GLY A 479 -4.78 -20.05 -27.24
C GLY A 479 -5.47 -19.77 -25.89
N ARG A 480 -6.39 -18.80 -25.87
CA ARG A 480 -7.22 -18.50 -24.70
C ARG A 480 -8.27 -19.56 -24.41
N ARG A 481 -8.90 -20.15 -25.44
CA ARG A 481 -9.81 -21.30 -25.27
C ARG A 481 -9.04 -22.51 -24.75
N ALA A 482 -7.87 -22.82 -25.29
CA ALA A 482 -7.01 -23.90 -24.82
C ALA A 482 -6.60 -23.70 -23.35
N PHE A 483 -6.14 -22.51 -22.95
CA PHE A 483 -5.85 -22.23 -21.54
C PHE A 483 -7.10 -22.31 -20.64
N LYS A 484 -8.28 -21.89 -21.10
CA LYS A 484 -9.52 -22.05 -20.32
C LYS A 484 -10.02 -23.51 -20.27
N GLN A 485 -9.71 -24.32 -21.28
CA GLN A 485 -10.21 -25.70 -21.45
C GLN A 485 -9.26 -26.78 -20.92
N CYS A 486 -7.94 -26.55 -20.87
CA CYS A 486 -6.98 -27.54 -20.39
C CYS A 486 -7.14 -27.77 -18.88
N GLY A 487 -7.91 -28.78 -18.49
CA GLY A 487 -7.97 -29.28 -17.12
C GLY A 487 -6.69 -30.03 -16.76
N HIS A 488 -6.08 -29.66 -15.63
CA HIS A 488 -5.14 -30.42 -14.77
C HIS A 488 -3.92 -31.14 -15.38
N ARG A 489 -3.68 -31.11 -16.70
CA ARG A 489 -2.48 -31.69 -17.29
C ARG A 489 -1.36 -30.65 -17.34
N ILE A 490 -0.33 -30.87 -16.53
CA ILE A 490 1.01 -30.29 -16.74
C ILE A 490 1.47 -30.84 -18.09
N ILE A 491 1.48 -29.99 -19.12
CA ILE A 491 2.04 -30.36 -20.42
C ILE A 491 3.54 -30.08 -20.35
N PRO A 492 4.41 -31.09 -20.48
CA PRO A 492 5.85 -30.85 -20.47
C PRO A 492 6.24 -29.99 -21.69
N LEU A 493 7.17 -29.05 -21.47
CA LEU A 493 7.71 -28.10 -22.46
C LEU A 493 7.95 -28.65 -23.90
N PRO A 494 8.38 -29.91 -24.11
CA PRO A 494 8.61 -30.43 -25.46
C PRO A 494 7.33 -30.65 -26.28
N ILE A 495 6.17 -30.87 -25.65
CA ILE A 495 4.92 -31.21 -26.36
C ILE A 495 4.26 -29.96 -26.95
N VAL A 496 4.47 -28.79 -26.34
CA VAL A 496 3.95 -27.51 -26.86
C VAL A 496 4.69 -27.10 -28.14
N ALA A 497 6.00 -27.37 -28.23
CA ALA A 497 6.78 -27.13 -29.46
C ALA A 497 6.29 -27.99 -30.65
N ILE A 498 5.75 -29.19 -30.38
CA ILE A 498 5.24 -30.11 -31.41
C ILE A 498 3.84 -29.70 -31.90
N LEU A 499 3.01 -29.10 -31.03
CA LEU A 499 1.68 -28.61 -31.41
C LEU A 499 1.71 -27.30 -32.22
N ILE A 500 2.85 -26.59 -32.24
CA ILE A 500 3.01 -25.29 -32.93
C ILE A 500 3.70 -25.44 -34.31
N LEU A 501 4.35 -26.58 -34.59
CA LEU A 501 5.09 -26.80 -35.85
C LEU A 501 4.51 -27.92 -36.75
N GLY A 502 3.25 -28.30 -36.58
CA GLY A 502 2.59 -29.34 -37.37
C GLY A 502 1.55 -28.82 -38.36
N GLN A 503 2.02 -28.49 -39.58
CA GLN A 503 1.32 -28.26 -40.88
C GLN A 503 0.10 -27.32 -40.94
#